data_AF-A0A1G8M5G9-F1
#
_entry.id   AF-A0A1G8M5G9-F1
#
_cell.length_a   1.000
_cell.length_b   1.000
_cell.length_c   1.000
_cell.angle_alpha   90.00
_cell.angle_beta   90.00
_cell.angle_gamma   90.00
#
_symmetry.space_group_name_H-M   'P 1'
#
loop_
_entity.id
_entity.type
_entity.pdbx_description
1 polymer ?
#
loop_
_entity_poly.entity_id
_entity_poly.type
_entity_poly.pdbx_seq_one_letter_code
_entity_poly.pdbx_strand_id
1 'polypeptide(L)'
;MKNRLRDLKRLKSVTEAAWLAASQSLREKAGEERAATARLNKLARDRETALKQIAPGDALDVAQVLSTTRWLRWVDGERARQNMTVARLRAELAREQEAARRTFAKDNALSKLLVQADAERKRR
;
A
#
# COMPACT_ATOMS: atom_id res chain seq x y z
N MET A 1 12.96 26.83 32.47
CA MET A 1 12.50 26.85 31.06
C MET A 1 13.50 26.29 30.04
N LYS A 2 14.83 26.51 30.18
CA LYS A 2 15.82 25.98 29.22
C LYS A 2 15.76 24.45 29.02
N ASN A 3 15.53 23.67 30.08
CA ASN A 3 15.41 22.21 29.98
C ASN A 3 14.17 21.77 29.19
N ARG A 4 13.00 22.37 29.46
CA ARG A 4 11.74 22.08 28.76
C ARG A 4 11.83 22.23 27.24
N LEU A 5 12.48 23.29 26.75
CA LEU A 5 12.67 23.49 25.31
C LEU A 5 13.60 22.43 24.69
N ARG A 6 14.69 22.09 25.39
CA ARG A 6 15.63 21.05 24.95
C ARG A 6 14.97 19.68 24.91
N ASP A 7 14.15 19.36 25.89
CA ASP A 7 13.41 18.09 25.98
C ASP A 7 12.36 17.98 24.87
N LEU A 8 11.61 19.07 24.59
CA LEU A 8 10.68 19.11 23.46
C LEU A 8 11.38 18.93 22.11
N LYS A 9 12.57 19.52 21.92
CA LYS A 9 13.36 19.33 20.68
C LYS A 9 13.83 17.89 20.53
N ARG A 10 14.27 17.25 21.62
CA ARG A 10 14.64 15.82 21.62
C ARG A 10 13.44 14.95 21.29
N LEU A 11 12.30 15.17 21.95
CA LEU A 11 11.06 14.45 21.66
C LEU A 11 10.62 14.61 20.21
N LYS A 12 10.69 15.84 19.66
CA LYS A 12 10.36 16.12 18.26
C LYS A 12 11.24 15.33 17.29
N SER A 13 12.55 15.29 17.53
CA SER A 13 13.48 14.52 16.69
C SER A 13 13.14 13.02 16.66
N VAL A 14 12.79 12.45 17.82
CA VAL A 14 12.39 11.03 17.89
C VAL A 14 11.04 10.79 17.20
N THR A 15 10.05 11.66 17.39
CA THR A 15 8.75 11.50 16.73
C THR A 15 8.82 11.71 15.22
N GLU A 16 9.70 12.59 14.75
CA GLU A 16 9.94 12.83 13.34
C GLU A 16 10.55 11.60 12.67
N ALA A 17 11.56 11.00 13.30
CA ALA A 17 12.13 9.74 12.84
C ALA A 17 11.08 8.62 12.78
N ALA A 18 10.22 8.51 13.80
CA ALA A 18 9.12 7.55 13.82
C ALA A 18 8.07 7.80 12.72
N TRP A 19 7.75 9.08 12.45
CA TRP A 19 6.87 9.47 11.35
C TRP A 19 7.46 9.12 9.99
N LEU A 20 8.75 9.38 9.77
CA LEU A 20 9.44 9.04 8.53
C LEU A 20 9.47 7.52 8.31
N ALA A 21 9.76 6.74 9.35
CA ALA A 21 9.74 5.29 9.29
C ALA A 21 8.33 4.75 8.95
N ALA A 22 7.30 5.24 9.64
CA ALA A 22 5.91 4.86 9.36
C ALA A 22 5.48 5.27 7.93
N SER A 23 5.91 6.44 7.46
CA SER A 23 5.66 6.90 6.10
C SER A 23 6.32 6.02 5.05
N GLN A 24 7.55 5.56 5.31
CA GLN A 24 8.26 4.65 4.42
C GLN A 24 7.58 3.28 4.35
N SER A 25 7.23 2.70 5.49
CA SER A 25 6.50 1.42 5.54
C SER A 25 5.15 1.51 4.82
N LEU A 26 4.42 2.62 4.99
CA LEU A 26 3.18 2.87 4.26
C LEU A 26 3.37 2.89 2.74
N ARG A 27 4.46 3.49 2.24
CA ARG A 27 4.78 3.50 0.80
C ARG A 27 5.10 2.11 0.29
N GLU A 28 5.87 1.32 1.05
CA GLU A 28 6.22 -0.05 0.70
C GLU A 28 4.96 -0.91 0.56
N LYS A 29 4.06 -0.86 1.56
CA LYS A 29 2.76 -1.57 1.50
C LYS A 29 1.87 -1.09 0.37
N ALA A 30 1.86 0.21 0.07
CA ALA A 30 1.13 0.73 -1.10
C ALA A 30 1.75 0.21 -2.41
N GLY A 31 3.07 0.07 -2.48
CA GLY A 31 3.77 -0.53 -3.61
C GLY A 31 3.41 -2.01 -3.81
N GLU A 32 3.39 -2.78 -2.73
CA GLU A 32 2.97 -4.19 -2.74
C GLU A 32 1.53 -4.35 -3.25
N GLU A 33 0.58 -3.54 -2.75
CA GLU A 33 -0.83 -3.59 -3.19
C GLU A 33 -0.97 -3.25 -4.68
N ARG A 34 -0.26 -2.21 -5.16
CA ARG A 34 -0.26 -1.85 -6.59
C ARG A 34 0.31 -2.95 -7.45
N ALA A 35 1.39 -3.60 -7.01
CA ALA A 35 2.01 -4.69 -7.75
C ALA A 35 1.08 -5.90 -7.86
N ALA A 36 0.38 -6.26 -6.77
CA ALA A 36 -0.61 -7.32 -6.78
C ALA A 36 -1.81 -6.99 -7.69
N THR A 37 -2.32 -5.75 -7.62
CA THR A 37 -3.38 -5.26 -8.50
C THR A 37 -2.95 -5.26 -9.98
N ALA A 38 -1.70 -4.90 -10.28
CA ALA A 38 -1.16 -4.96 -11.63
C ALA A 38 -1.12 -6.40 -12.17
N ARG A 39 -0.78 -7.39 -11.35
CA ARG A 39 -0.83 -8.82 -11.73
C ARG A 39 -2.26 -9.27 -12.04
N LEU A 40 -3.26 -8.87 -11.25
CA LEU A 40 -4.67 -9.13 -11.54
C LEU A 40 -5.10 -8.54 -12.88
N ASN A 41 -4.73 -7.29 -13.14
CA ASN A 41 -5.04 -6.62 -14.40
C ASN A 41 -4.37 -7.30 -15.59
N LYS A 42 -3.13 -7.77 -15.42
CA LYS A 42 -2.43 -8.56 -16.44
C LYS A 42 -3.18 -9.87 -16.73
N LEU A 43 -3.53 -10.64 -15.69
CA LEU A 43 -4.30 -11.88 -15.85
C LEU A 43 -5.64 -11.66 -16.56
N ALA A 44 -6.31 -10.54 -16.30
CA ALA A 44 -7.56 -10.19 -16.99
C ALA A 44 -7.34 -9.94 -18.49
N ARG A 45 -6.27 -9.23 -18.87
CA ARG A 45 -5.90 -8.98 -20.27
C ARG A 45 -5.45 -10.24 -20.99
N ASP A 46 -4.65 -11.07 -20.32
CA ASP A 46 -4.20 -12.36 -20.85
C ASP A 46 -5.43 -13.24 -21.12
N ARG A 47 -6.42 -13.25 -20.21
CA ARG A 47 -7.70 -13.97 -20.38
C ARG A 47 -8.49 -13.49 -21.57
N GLU A 48 -8.63 -12.19 -21.72
CA GLU A 48 -9.33 -11.60 -22.86
C GLU A 48 -8.64 -11.97 -24.19
N THR A 49 -7.30 -11.91 -24.22
CA THR A 49 -6.50 -12.28 -25.40
C THR A 49 -6.69 -13.76 -25.76
N ALA A 50 -6.62 -14.66 -24.78
CA ALA A 50 -6.81 -16.09 -25.02
C ALA A 50 -8.23 -16.41 -25.50
N LEU A 51 -9.26 -15.73 -24.98
CA LEU A 51 -10.64 -15.88 -25.45
C LEU A 51 -10.84 -15.37 -26.88
N LYS A 52 -10.16 -14.28 -27.27
CA LYS A 52 -10.20 -13.78 -28.65
C LYS A 52 -9.59 -14.78 -29.65
N GLN A 53 -8.58 -15.55 -29.23
CA GLN A 53 -7.95 -16.58 -30.07
C GLN A 53 -8.83 -17.82 -30.33
N ILE A 54 -9.90 -18.01 -29.55
CA ILE A 54 -10.88 -19.09 -29.73
C ILE A 54 -12.24 -18.57 -30.19
N ALA A 55 -12.30 -17.35 -30.73
CA ALA A 55 -13.53 -16.76 -31.21
C ALA A 55 -14.09 -17.52 -32.44
N PRO A 56 -15.43 -17.61 -32.57
CA PRO A 56 -16.08 -18.40 -33.60
C PRO A 56 -15.81 -17.78 -34.98
N GLY A 57 -15.01 -18.46 -35.79
CA GLY A 57 -14.65 -18.04 -37.15
C GLY A 57 -13.66 -19.01 -37.78
N ASP A 58 -12.75 -19.56 -36.98
CA ASP A 58 -11.81 -20.60 -37.40
C ASP A 58 -12.30 -22.00 -36.98
N ALA A 59 -11.98 -23.01 -37.80
CA ALA A 59 -12.19 -24.42 -37.43
C ALA A 59 -11.24 -24.79 -36.28
N LEU A 60 -11.70 -24.61 -35.04
CA LEU A 60 -10.92 -24.90 -33.85
C LEU A 60 -10.73 -26.41 -33.69
N ASP A 61 -9.48 -26.84 -33.52
CA ASP A 61 -9.16 -28.21 -33.13
C ASP A 61 -9.57 -28.48 -31.68
N VAL A 62 -10.02 -29.72 -31.40
CA VAL A 62 -10.39 -30.20 -30.06
C VAL A 62 -9.23 -30.00 -29.07
N ALA A 63 -7.98 -30.19 -29.50
CA ALA A 63 -6.81 -29.97 -28.66
C ALA A 63 -6.68 -28.49 -28.22
N GLN A 64 -7.01 -27.54 -29.10
CA GLN A 64 -7.01 -26.11 -28.81
C GLN A 64 -8.10 -25.75 -27.80
N VAL A 65 -9.30 -26.32 -27.96
CA VAL A 65 -10.41 -26.11 -27.00
C VAL A 65 -10.06 -26.64 -25.61
N LEU A 66 -9.49 -27.86 -25.52
CA LEU A 66 -9.11 -28.47 -24.25
C LEU A 66 -7.98 -27.72 -23.55
N SER A 67 -6.94 -27.31 -24.29
CA SER A 67 -5.83 -26.54 -23.73
C SER A 67 -6.28 -25.16 -23.23
N THR A 68 -7.08 -24.43 -24.01
CA THR A 68 -7.64 -23.13 -23.59
C THR A 68 -8.55 -23.29 -22.36
N THR A 69 -9.39 -24.33 -22.31
CA THR A 69 -10.24 -24.59 -21.14
C THR A 69 -9.42 -24.87 -19.88
N ARG A 70 -8.35 -25.67 -19.98
CA ARG A 70 -7.45 -25.95 -18.85
C ARG A 70 -6.75 -24.69 -18.38
N TRP A 71 -6.29 -23.87 -19.32
CA TRP A 71 -5.66 -22.59 -19.03
C TRP A 71 -6.63 -21.62 -18.35
N LEU A 72 -7.88 -21.51 -18.82
CA LEU A 72 -8.91 -20.67 -18.19
C LEU A 72 -9.19 -21.07 -16.74
N ARG A 73 -9.33 -22.37 -16.45
CA ARG A 73 -9.49 -22.86 -15.07
C ARG A 73 -8.30 -22.49 -14.18
N TRP A 74 -7.09 -22.59 -14.71
CA TRP A 74 -5.89 -22.17 -14.00
C TRP A 74 -5.91 -20.65 -13.72
N VAL A 75 -6.29 -19.83 -14.70
CA VAL A 75 -6.41 -18.37 -14.55
C VAL A 75 -7.43 -18.01 -13.48
N ASP A 76 -8.59 -18.68 -13.45
CA ASP A 76 -9.62 -18.39 -12.44
C ASP A 76 -9.12 -18.72 -11.03
N GLY A 77 -8.40 -19.84 -10.86
CA GLY A 77 -7.73 -20.18 -9.61
C GLY A 77 -6.67 -19.16 -9.20
N GLU A 78 -5.86 -18.68 -10.15
CA GLU A 78 -4.85 -17.66 -9.90
C GLU A 78 -5.49 -16.31 -9.54
N ARG A 79 -6.57 -15.91 -10.21
CA ARG A 79 -7.33 -14.70 -9.87
C ARG A 79 -7.89 -14.76 -8.45
N ALA A 80 -8.44 -15.89 -8.04
CA ALA A 80 -8.92 -16.08 -6.66
C ALA A 80 -7.77 -15.90 -5.65
N ARG A 81 -6.61 -16.51 -5.89
CA ARG A 81 -5.41 -16.34 -5.06
C ARG A 81 -4.97 -14.88 -4.99
N GLN A 82 -4.83 -14.21 -6.13
CA GLN A 82 -4.40 -12.81 -6.19
C GLN A 82 -5.42 -11.86 -5.54
N ASN A 83 -6.73 -12.12 -5.66
CA ASN A 83 -7.76 -11.35 -4.97
C ASN A 83 -7.62 -11.46 -3.44
N MET A 84 -7.37 -12.66 -2.90
CA MET A 84 -7.09 -12.84 -1.47
C MET A 84 -5.84 -12.08 -1.05
N THR A 85 -4.78 -12.13 -1.86
CA THR A 85 -3.55 -11.37 -1.62
C THR A 85 -3.81 -9.86 -1.57
N VAL A 86 -4.57 -9.31 -2.53
CA VAL A 86 -4.95 -7.89 -2.54
C VAL A 86 -5.80 -7.52 -1.33
N ALA A 87 -6.79 -8.35 -0.97
CA ALA A 87 -7.61 -8.11 0.22
C ALA A 87 -6.75 -8.05 1.49
N ARG A 88 -5.81 -8.98 1.64
CA ARG A 88 -4.85 -8.98 2.76
C ARG A 88 -3.97 -7.73 2.75
N LEU A 89 -3.38 -7.38 1.61
CA LEU A 89 -2.51 -6.20 1.47
C LEU A 89 -3.28 -4.90 1.78
N ARG A 90 -4.55 -4.80 1.39
CA ARG A 90 -5.40 -3.65 1.75
C ARG A 90 -5.66 -3.56 3.24
N ALA A 91 -5.89 -4.69 3.90
CA ALA A 91 -6.03 -4.72 5.35
C ALA A 91 -4.73 -4.32 6.06
N GLU A 92 -3.57 -4.79 5.59
CA GLU A 92 -2.25 -4.37 6.09
C GLU A 92 -2.01 -2.88 5.85
N LEU A 93 -2.31 -2.37 4.65
CA LEU A 93 -2.19 -0.95 4.31
C LEU A 93 -3.04 -0.06 5.21
N ALA A 94 -4.27 -0.47 5.53
CA ALA A 94 -5.13 0.26 6.45
C ALA A 94 -4.53 0.35 7.86
N ARG A 95 -3.87 -0.71 8.33
CA ARG A 95 -3.15 -0.71 9.63
C ARG A 95 -1.95 0.24 9.59
N GLU A 96 -1.17 0.23 8.51
CA GLU A 96 -0.04 1.17 8.34
C GLU A 96 -0.50 2.63 8.24
N GLN A 97 -1.62 2.89 7.55
CA GLN A 97 -2.20 4.23 7.50
C GLN A 97 -2.57 4.75 8.90
N GLU A 98 -3.18 3.90 9.73
CA GLU A 98 -3.52 4.25 11.10
C GLU A 98 -2.27 4.48 11.96
N ALA A 99 -1.24 3.64 11.82
CA ALA A 99 0.03 3.82 12.51
C ALA A 99 0.71 5.14 12.11
N ALA A 100 0.77 5.44 10.81
CA ALA A 100 1.31 6.69 10.28
C ALA A 100 0.51 7.91 10.76
N ARG A 101 -0.83 7.86 10.77
CA ARG A 101 -1.66 8.95 11.29
C ARG A 101 -1.35 9.26 12.76
N ARG A 102 -1.14 8.24 13.58
CA ARG A 102 -0.80 8.43 15.01
C ARG A 102 0.58 9.07 15.18
N THR A 103 1.58 8.66 14.41
CA THR A 103 2.92 9.26 14.50
C THR A 103 2.93 10.69 13.96
N PHE A 104 2.20 10.96 12.88
CA PHE A 104 1.97 12.33 12.37
C PHE A 104 1.35 13.25 13.42
N ALA A 105 0.28 12.79 14.06
CA ALA A 105 -0.44 13.60 15.04
C ALA A 105 0.47 14.00 16.21
N LYS A 106 1.32 13.07 16.68
CA LYS A 106 2.33 13.33 17.71
C LYS A 106 3.38 14.34 17.24
N ASP A 107 3.91 14.18 16.03
CA ASP A 107 4.90 15.08 15.45
C ASP A 107 4.36 16.51 15.26
N ASN A 108 3.13 16.63 14.76
CA ASN A 108 2.43 17.89 14.59
C ASN A 108 2.14 18.57 15.93
N ALA A 109 1.69 17.80 16.94
CA ALA A 109 1.47 18.32 18.28
C ALA A 109 2.78 18.87 18.91
N LEU A 110 3.88 18.14 18.78
CA LEU A 110 5.19 18.58 19.27
C LEU A 110 5.70 19.82 18.53
N SER A 111 5.47 19.91 17.22
CA SER A 111 5.78 21.10 16.42
C SER A 111 5.06 22.34 16.96
N LYS A 112 3.75 22.23 17.25
CA LYS A 112 2.96 23.32 17.83
C LYS A 112 3.45 23.72 19.22
N LEU A 113 3.77 22.74 20.08
CA LEU A 113 4.31 22.99 21.41
C LEU A 113 5.68 23.68 21.38
N LEU A 114 6.54 23.33 20.42
CA LEU A 114 7.83 23.98 20.21
C LEU A 114 7.66 25.46 19.82
N VAL A 115 6.75 25.76 18.89
CA VAL A 115 6.44 27.15 18.50
C VAL A 115 5.95 27.96 19.70
N GLN A 116 5.06 27.40 20.52
CA GLN A 116 4.56 28.05 21.73
C GLN A 116 5.69 28.29 22.76
N ALA A 117 6.52 27.27 23.03
CA ALA A 117 7.60 27.37 23.99
C ALA A 117 8.70 28.36 23.57
N ASP A 118 9.01 28.44 22.26
CA ASP A 118 9.93 29.44 21.73
C ASP A 118 9.35 30.86 21.80
N ALA A 119 8.04 31.03 21.55
CA ALA A 119 7.36 32.32 21.70
C ALA A 119 7.34 32.80 23.16
N GLU A 120 7.03 31.91 24.11
CA GLU A 120 7.08 32.21 25.55
C GLU A 120 8.50 32.58 26.01
N ARG A 121 9.52 31.91 25.48
CA ARG A 121 10.92 32.23 25.79
C ARG A 121 11.31 33.62 25.28
N LYS A 122 10.83 34.06 24.11
CA LYS A 122 11.13 35.39 23.56
C LYS A 122 10.44 36.53 24.31
N ARG A 123 9.35 36.25 25.03
CA ARG A 123 8.60 37.23 25.83
C ARG A 123 9.18 37.47 27.23
N ARG A 124 10.10 36.62 27.68
CA ARG A 124 10.79 36.71 28.98
C ARG A 124 12.23 37.15 28.78
#